data_AF-A0A434IL66-F1
#
_entry.id   AF-A0A434IL66-F1
#
_cell.length_a   1.000
_cell.length_b   1.000
_cell.length_c   1.000
_cell.angle_alpha   90.00
_cell.angle_beta   90.00
_cell.angle_gamma   90.00
#
_symmetry.space_group_name_H-M   'P 1'
#
loop_
_entity.id
_entity.type
_entity.pdbx_description
1 polymer ?
#
loop_
_entity_poly.entity_id
_entity_poly.type
_entity_poly.pdbx_seq_one_letter_code
_entity_poly.pdbx_strand_id
1 'polypeptide(L)'
;MTARSTRFPIVGIGASAGGIPAMEGLFKGVTGQPGMAFVIITHLSPNRESLLHEVVSRYTEMPVSVVEDGTVVQPDHVYVMPQNVTLAIESGVLHLRRPNGLTQERKPIDIFFSALGEDQGEYAVGVILSGGDSDGTLGAKAIKERGGFIVAQAPDGYGPRNPDMPQSAIASGLVD
;
A
#
# COMPACT_ATOMS: atom_id res chain seq x y z
N MET A 1 1.97 -29.62 17.99
CA MET A 1 2.79 -28.89 16.99
C MET A 1 1.85 -27.98 16.22
N THR A 2 1.72 -26.74 16.65
CA THR A 2 1.04 -25.71 15.84
C THR A 2 1.91 -25.47 14.62
N ALA A 3 1.35 -25.66 13.42
CA ALA A 3 2.03 -25.31 12.18
C ALA A 3 2.51 -23.86 12.31
N ARG A 4 3.81 -23.62 12.13
CA ARG A 4 4.31 -22.25 11.97
C ARG A 4 3.57 -21.69 10.76
N SER A 5 2.67 -20.74 10.99
CA SER A 5 2.24 -19.82 9.94
C SER A 5 3.53 -19.26 9.35
N THR A 6 3.82 -19.61 8.09
CA THR A 6 4.98 -19.07 7.38
C THR A 6 4.75 -17.58 7.24
N ARG A 7 5.46 -16.77 8.04
CA ARG A 7 5.45 -15.31 7.88
C ARG A 7 6.04 -14.96 6.51
N PHE A 8 5.37 -14.04 5.83
CA PHE A 8 5.79 -13.50 4.54
C PHE A 8 5.63 -11.97 4.56
N PRO A 9 6.41 -11.23 3.75
CA PRO A 9 6.27 -9.78 3.68
C PRO A 9 4.90 -9.34 3.17
N ILE A 10 4.30 -8.35 3.83
CA ILE A 10 3.11 -7.66 3.35
C ILE A 10 3.54 -6.25 2.94
N VAL A 11 3.33 -5.95 1.66
CA VAL A 11 3.74 -4.71 1.01
C VAL A 11 2.55 -3.76 0.92
N GLY A 12 2.54 -2.70 1.73
CA GLY A 12 1.62 -1.59 1.57
C GLY A 12 2.11 -0.66 0.46
N ILE A 13 1.32 -0.46 -0.60
CA ILE A 13 1.62 0.47 -1.69
C ILE A 13 0.78 1.72 -1.53
N GLY A 14 1.42 2.86 -1.27
CA GLY A 14 0.80 4.18 -1.26
C GLY A 14 0.99 4.90 -2.59
N ALA A 15 -0.09 5.33 -3.23
CA ALA A 15 -0.03 6.11 -4.47
C ALA A 15 -1.17 7.13 -4.56
N SER A 16 -1.03 8.14 -5.43
CA SER A 16 -2.12 9.09 -5.69
C SER A 16 -2.05 9.60 -7.14
N ALA A 17 -1.88 10.91 -7.38
CA ALA A 17 -1.70 11.46 -8.72
C ALA A 17 -0.52 10.78 -9.45
N GLY A 18 -0.77 10.27 -10.66
CA GLY A 18 0.24 9.51 -11.41
C GLY A 18 0.48 8.09 -10.88
N GLY A 19 -0.32 7.60 -9.93
CA GLY A 19 -0.14 6.29 -9.30
C GLY A 19 -0.29 5.10 -10.27
N ILE A 20 -1.21 5.14 -11.23
CA ILE A 20 -1.43 4.03 -12.19
C ILE A 20 -0.16 3.71 -13.00
N PRO A 21 0.46 4.65 -13.73
CA PRO A 21 1.70 4.36 -14.45
C PRO A 21 2.87 3.98 -13.52
N ALA A 22 2.90 4.45 -12.26
CA ALA A 22 3.89 4.00 -11.29
C ALA A 22 3.68 2.53 -10.89
N MET A 23 2.43 2.14 -10.62
CA MET A 23 2.05 0.76 -10.32
C MET A 23 2.30 -0.16 -11.51
N GLU A 24 2.06 0.29 -12.75
CA GLU A 24 2.42 -0.47 -13.95
C GLU A 24 3.91 -0.80 -13.98
N GLY A 25 4.77 0.20 -13.75
CA GLY A 25 6.22 0.00 -13.71
C GLY A 25 6.65 -0.96 -12.61
N LEU A 26 6.05 -0.85 -11.42
CA LEU A 26 6.30 -1.75 -10.28
C LEU A 26 5.89 -3.19 -10.62
N PHE A 27 4.62 -3.41 -10.98
CA PHE A 27 4.08 -4.76 -11.15
C PHE A 27 4.65 -5.49 -12.37
N LYS A 28 5.01 -4.79 -13.46
CA LYS A 28 5.73 -5.43 -14.57
C LYS A 28 7.12 -5.95 -14.17
N GLY A 29 7.70 -5.42 -13.09
CA GLY A 29 8.97 -5.90 -12.54
C GLY A 29 8.83 -7.06 -11.55
N VAL A 30 7.62 -7.35 -11.07
CA VAL A 30 7.34 -8.42 -10.09
C VAL A 30 6.75 -9.62 -10.83
N THR A 31 7.46 -10.75 -10.87
CA THR A 31 7.06 -11.92 -11.67
C THR A 31 6.55 -13.10 -10.83
N GLY A 32 5.49 -13.75 -11.30
CA GLY A 32 4.99 -15.05 -10.86
C GLY A 32 4.48 -15.11 -9.42
N GLN A 33 5.36 -15.51 -8.51
CA GLN A 33 5.07 -15.86 -7.11
C GLN A 33 6.17 -15.28 -6.20
N PRO A 34 6.14 -13.97 -5.92
CA PRO A 34 7.17 -13.31 -5.13
C PRO A 34 7.26 -13.78 -3.66
N GLY A 35 6.31 -14.58 -3.18
CA GLY A 35 6.20 -14.97 -1.78
C GLY A 35 5.85 -13.79 -0.88
N MET A 36 5.17 -12.78 -1.43
CA MET A 36 4.77 -11.54 -0.77
C MET A 36 3.35 -11.17 -1.17
N ALA A 37 2.64 -10.45 -0.32
CA ALA A 37 1.34 -9.87 -0.64
C ALA A 37 1.46 -8.37 -0.85
N PHE A 38 0.57 -7.81 -1.68
CA PHE A 38 0.52 -6.37 -1.95
C PHE A 38 -0.84 -5.82 -1.57
N VAL A 39 -0.87 -4.72 -0.85
CA VAL A 39 -2.10 -4.01 -0.49
C VAL A 39 -1.98 -2.58 -1.02
N ILE A 40 -2.87 -2.18 -1.91
CA ILE A 40 -2.85 -0.88 -2.60
C ILE A 40 -3.79 0.08 -1.89
N ILE A 41 -3.22 1.20 -1.45
CA ILE A 41 -3.87 2.30 -0.73
C ILE A 41 -3.69 3.56 -1.57
N THR A 42 -4.79 4.18 -1.96
CA THR A 42 -4.79 5.36 -2.80
C THR A 42 -5.99 6.24 -2.52
N HIS A 43 -5.89 7.52 -2.86
CA HIS A 43 -7.03 8.42 -2.88
C HIS A 43 -7.98 8.05 -4.04
N LEU A 44 -9.15 7.50 -3.71
CA LEU A 44 -10.21 7.20 -4.67
C LEU A 44 -11.31 8.26 -4.61
N SER A 45 -11.89 8.58 -5.77
CA SER A 45 -13.07 9.44 -5.84
C SER A 45 -14.24 8.78 -5.10
N PRO A 46 -14.98 9.50 -4.24
CA PRO A 46 -16.10 8.95 -3.49
C PRO A 46 -17.33 8.68 -4.37
N ASN A 47 -17.38 9.27 -5.57
CA ASN A 47 -18.58 9.37 -6.41
C ASN A 47 -18.65 8.34 -7.55
N ARG A 48 -17.63 7.50 -7.74
CA ARG A 48 -17.57 6.56 -8.86
C ARG A 48 -16.72 5.37 -8.49
N GLU A 49 -17.28 4.17 -8.55
CA GLU A 49 -16.58 2.91 -8.31
C GLU A 49 -15.24 2.82 -9.05
N SER A 50 -14.24 2.28 -8.35
CA SER A 50 -12.86 2.20 -8.83
C SER A 50 -12.63 0.89 -9.56
N LEU A 51 -12.27 0.99 -10.83
CA LEU A 51 -11.80 -0.15 -11.63
C LEU A 51 -10.30 -0.40 -11.46
N LEU A 52 -9.69 0.10 -10.38
CA LEU A 52 -8.24 0.01 -10.20
C LEU A 52 -7.75 -1.45 -10.14
N HIS A 53 -8.54 -2.35 -9.55
CA HIS A 53 -8.23 -3.77 -9.53
C HIS A 53 -8.16 -4.37 -10.96
N GLU A 54 -9.09 -4.01 -11.85
CA GLU A 54 -9.06 -4.42 -13.27
C GLU A 54 -7.93 -3.79 -14.07
N VAL A 55 -7.47 -2.61 -13.68
CA VAL A 55 -6.33 -1.93 -14.31
C VAL A 55 -5.03 -2.62 -13.89
N VAL A 56 -4.85 -2.85 -12.59
CA VAL A 56 -3.64 -3.48 -12.04
C VAL A 56 -3.51 -4.92 -12.49
N SER A 57 -4.61 -5.67 -12.65
CA SER A 57 -4.59 -7.06 -13.13
C SER A 57 -4.02 -7.22 -14.55
N ARG A 58 -3.88 -6.13 -15.32
CA ARG A 58 -3.22 -6.15 -16.65
C ARG A 58 -1.69 -6.13 -16.55
N TYR A 59 -1.15 -5.85 -15.38
CA TYR A 59 0.30 -5.64 -15.17
C TYR A 59 0.95 -6.72 -14.31
N THR A 60 0.18 -7.70 -13.83
CA THR A 60 0.66 -8.80 -12.96
C THR A 60 -0.13 -10.07 -13.25
N GLU A 61 0.51 -11.22 -12.99
CA GLU A 61 -0.13 -12.55 -13.02
C GLU A 61 -0.79 -12.92 -11.69
N MET A 62 -0.49 -12.17 -10.62
CA MET A 62 -1.10 -12.37 -9.30
C MET A 62 -2.60 -12.05 -9.33
N PRO A 63 -3.44 -12.78 -8.57
CA PRO A 63 -4.85 -12.42 -8.40
C PRO A 63 -4.97 -11.02 -7.79
N VAL A 64 -5.78 -10.18 -8.43
CA VAL A 64 -6.06 -8.81 -7.97
C VAL A 64 -7.52 -8.72 -7.55
N SER A 65 -7.78 -8.40 -6.29
CA SER A 65 -9.15 -8.28 -5.74
C SER A 65 -9.36 -7.00 -4.95
N VAL A 66 -10.61 -6.56 -4.86
CA VAL A 66 -11.00 -5.50 -3.94
C VAL A 66 -11.12 -6.09 -2.54
N VAL A 67 -10.63 -5.39 -1.53
CA VAL A 67 -10.70 -5.86 -0.15
C VAL A 67 -12.15 -5.92 0.35
N GLU A 68 -12.52 -7.06 0.94
CA GLU A 68 -13.71 -7.22 1.76
C GLU A 68 -13.32 -7.21 3.24
N ASP A 69 -14.24 -6.82 4.13
CA ASP A 69 -13.96 -6.82 5.56
C ASP A 69 -13.67 -8.24 6.08
N GLY A 70 -12.59 -8.40 6.84
CA GLY A 70 -12.13 -9.71 7.31
C GLY A 70 -11.31 -10.50 6.28
N THR A 71 -10.84 -9.87 5.20
CA THR A 71 -9.99 -10.53 4.21
C THR A 71 -8.66 -10.96 4.83
N VAL A 72 -8.41 -12.27 4.90
CA VAL A 72 -7.10 -12.81 5.30
C VAL A 72 -6.10 -12.60 4.17
N VAL A 73 -4.98 -11.94 4.46
CA VAL A 73 -3.93 -11.70 3.47
C VAL A 73 -3.24 -13.02 3.12
N GLN A 74 -3.12 -13.29 1.83
CA GLN A 74 -2.41 -14.45 1.28
C GLN A 74 -1.21 -13.99 0.46
N PRO A 75 -0.10 -14.76 0.44
CA PRO A 75 1.03 -14.45 -0.43
C PRO A 75 0.60 -14.53 -1.89
N ASP A 76 1.34 -13.85 -2.75
CA ASP A 76 1.14 -13.82 -4.20
C ASP A 76 -0.22 -13.26 -4.62
N HIS A 77 -0.78 -12.36 -3.80
CA HIS A 77 -2.03 -11.66 -4.07
C HIS A 77 -1.85 -10.15 -4.01
N VAL A 78 -2.68 -9.45 -4.78
CA VAL A 78 -2.79 -8.00 -4.77
C VAL A 78 -4.19 -7.61 -4.32
N TYR A 79 -4.27 -6.78 -3.29
CA TYR A 79 -5.50 -6.30 -2.69
C TYR A 79 -5.65 -4.81 -2.94
N VAL A 80 -6.83 -4.36 -3.35
CA VAL A 80 -7.12 -2.94 -3.62
C VAL A 80 -8.12 -2.43 -2.59
N MET A 81 -7.81 -1.32 -1.91
CA MET A 81 -8.76 -0.72 -0.99
C MET A 81 -10.05 -0.28 -1.72
N PRO A 82 -11.23 -0.50 -1.12
CA PRO A 82 -12.47 0.03 -1.67
C PRO A 82 -12.62 1.52 -1.35
N GLN A 83 -13.68 2.12 -1.90
CA GLN A 83 -13.98 3.54 -1.73
C GLN A 83 -14.63 3.84 -0.40
N ASN A 84 -14.55 5.10 0.03
CA ASN A 84 -15.25 5.62 1.20
C ASN A 84 -14.94 4.89 2.51
N VAL A 85 -13.77 4.26 2.58
CA VAL A 85 -13.26 3.58 3.78
C VAL A 85 -11.79 3.88 3.98
N THR A 86 -11.33 3.70 5.21
CA THR A 86 -9.92 3.48 5.53
C THR A 86 -9.68 1.99 5.74
N LEU A 87 -8.44 1.57 5.51
CA LEU A 87 -8.02 0.19 5.65
C LEU A 87 -7.10 0.07 6.87
N ALA A 88 -7.29 -0.98 7.65
CA ALA A 88 -6.38 -1.40 8.71
C ALA A 88 -6.03 -2.88 8.55
N ILE A 89 -5.00 -3.34 9.26
CA ILE A 89 -4.62 -4.75 9.31
C ILE A 89 -4.37 -5.16 10.76
N GLU A 90 -4.83 -6.36 11.14
CA GLU A 90 -4.59 -6.97 12.44
C GLU A 90 -4.51 -8.48 12.30
N SER A 91 -3.48 -9.10 12.85
CA SER A 91 -3.19 -10.54 12.73
C SER A 91 -3.17 -11.04 11.28
N GLY A 92 -2.69 -10.24 10.32
CA GLY A 92 -2.71 -10.56 8.90
C GLY A 92 -4.09 -10.51 8.24
N VAL A 93 -5.09 -9.89 8.90
CA VAL A 93 -6.46 -9.74 8.40
C VAL A 93 -6.76 -8.27 8.13
N LEU A 94 -7.29 -7.98 6.95
CA LEU A 94 -7.67 -6.63 6.52
C LEU A 94 -9.06 -6.26 7.03
N HIS A 95 -9.16 -5.06 7.60
CA HIS A 95 -10.38 -4.53 8.20
C HIS A 95 -10.77 -3.20 7.56
N LEU A 96 -12.04 -3.09 7.15
CA LEU A 96 -12.59 -1.88 6.57
C LEU A 96 -13.17 -0.98 7.67
N ARG A 97 -12.68 0.25 7.77
CA ARG A 97 -13.22 1.25 8.70
C ARG A 97 -13.93 2.34 7.92
N ARG A 98 -15.20 2.55 8.24
CA ARG A 98 -15.99 3.65 7.67
C ARG A 98 -15.72 4.93 8.47
N PRO A 99 -15.55 6.10 7.82
CA PRO A 99 -15.41 7.37 8.53
C PRO A 99 -16.62 7.63 9.43
N ASN A 100 -16.39 7.97 10.69
CA ASN A 100 -17.45 8.25 11.67
C ASN A 100 -17.89 9.72 11.64
N GLY A 101 -18.16 10.29 10.45
CA GLY A 101 -18.60 11.68 10.31
C GLY A 101 -18.53 12.27 8.90
N LEU A 102 -18.64 13.61 8.80
CA LEU A 102 -18.63 14.39 7.54
C LEU A 102 -17.22 14.58 6.93
N THR A 103 -16.17 14.14 7.62
CA THR A 103 -14.78 14.30 7.20
C THR A 103 -14.16 12.96 6.88
N GLN A 104 -13.78 12.78 5.62
CA GLN A 104 -12.97 11.67 5.17
C GLN A 104 -11.57 11.77 5.83
N GLU A 105 -11.04 10.65 6.34
CA GLU A 105 -9.67 10.59 6.85
C GLU A 105 -8.69 11.13 5.80
N ARG A 106 -7.86 12.10 6.21
CA ARG A 106 -7.04 12.90 5.28
C ARG A 106 -5.76 12.21 4.80
N LYS A 107 -5.39 11.07 5.40
CA LYS A 107 -4.09 10.40 5.22
C LYS A 107 -4.22 8.86 5.30
N PRO A 108 -4.98 8.21 4.39
CA PRO A 108 -5.21 6.77 4.43
C PRO A 108 -3.92 5.94 4.33
N ILE A 109 -2.88 6.44 3.65
CA ILE A 109 -1.62 5.71 3.50
C ILE A 109 -0.88 5.70 4.84
N ASP A 110 -0.76 6.84 5.52
CA ASP A 110 -0.16 6.92 6.86
C ASP A 110 -0.88 6.00 7.85
N ILE A 111 -2.22 5.97 7.81
CA ILE A 111 -3.04 5.12 8.69
C ILE A 111 -2.74 3.64 8.44
N PHE A 112 -2.79 3.20 7.18
CA PHE A 112 -2.56 1.79 6.85
C PHE A 112 -1.12 1.37 7.15
N PHE A 113 -0.13 2.19 6.80
CA PHE A 113 1.29 1.88 7.06
C PHE A 113 1.58 1.78 8.56
N SER A 114 0.94 2.61 9.38
CA SER A 114 1.07 2.53 10.84
C SER A 114 0.55 1.19 11.36
N ALA A 115 -0.66 0.79 10.95
CA ALA A 115 -1.22 -0.52 11.33
C ALA A 115 -0.39 -1.69 10.80
N LEU A 116 0.13 -1.58 9.57
CA LEU A 116 0.98 -2.59 8.95
C LEU A 116 2.28 -2.79 9.73
N GLY A 117 2.94 -1.71 10.14
CA GLY A 117 4.14 -1.77 10.97
C GLY A 117 3.88 -2.41 12.33
N GLU A 118 2.77 -2.06 12.97
CA GLU A 118 2.36 -2.65 14.27
C GLU A 118 2.09 -4.14 14.17
N ASP A 119 1.44 -4.58 13.10
CA ASP A 119 1.03 -5.98 12.92
C ASP A 119 2.17 -6.89 12.41
N GLN A 120 2.90 -6.43 11.40
CA GLN A 120 3.86 -7.27 10.66
C GLN A 120 5.32 -7.08 11.09
N GLY A 121 5.65 -5.98 11.79
CA GLY A 121 7.01 -5.71 12.25
C GLY A 121 8.03 -5.67 11.12
N GLU A 122 9.08 -6.48 11.21
CA GLU A 122 10.12 -6.61 10.17
C GLU A 122 9.61 -7.12 8.81
N TYR A 123 8.40 -7.72 8.77
CA TYR A 123 7.75 -8.16 7.54
C TYR A 123 6.87 -7.07 6.90
N ALA A 124 6.76 -5.90 7.53
CA ALA A 124 6.08 -4.75 6.95
C ALA A 124 6.98 -4.08 5.90
N VAL A 125 6.47 -3.94 4.68
CA VAL A 125 7.14 -3.17 3.62
C VAL A 125 6.21 -2.03 3.18
N GLY A 126 6.71 -0.79 3.18
CA GLY A 126 6.00 0.36 2.63
C GLY A 126 6.62 0.78 1.30
N VAL A 127 5.80 0.89 0.25
CA VAL A 127 6.20 1.40 -1.06
C VAL A 127 5.44 2.69 -1.34
N ILE A 128 6.15 3.80 -1.47
CA ILE A 128 5.56 5.13 -1.73
C ILE A 128 5.84 5.51 -3.18
N LEU A 129 4.78 5.56 -3.98
CA LEU A 129 4.83 5.89 -5.40
C LEU A 129 4.36 7.32 -5.66
N SER A 130 4.40 7.72 -6.93
CA SER A 130 3.89 9.00 -7.43
C SER A 130 2.57 9.42 -6.77
N GLY A 131 2.53 10.67 -6.32
CA GLY A 131 1.38 11.26 -5.67
C GLY A 131 1.64 12.67 -5.15
N GLY A 132 0.57 13.35 -4.74
CA GLY A 132 0.64 14.71 -4.19
C GLY A 132 0.64 14.72 -2.66
N ASP A 133 1.15 15.80 -2.08
CA ASP A 133 1.24 16.00 -0.62
C ASP A 133 2.15 14.98 0.08
N SER A 134 2.11 14.86 1.42
CA SER A 134 3.05 14.07 2.22
C SER A 134 2.52 12.72 2.74
N ASP A 135 1.36 12.25 2.26
CA ASP A 135 0.74 11.02 2.78
C ASP A 135 1.65 9.79 2.57
N GLY A 136 1.78 8.97 3.60
CA GLY A 136 2.72 7.85 3.68
C GLY A 136 4.04 8.18 4.40
N THR A 137 4.39 9.46 4.60
CA THR A 137 5.65 9.83 5.28
C THR A 137 5.65 9.47 6.77
N LEU A 138 4.54 9.72 7.48
CA LEU A 138 4.44 9.36 8.90
C LEU A 138 4.25 7.85 9.07
N GLY A 139 3.52 7.22 8.15
CA GLY A 139 3.40 5.77 8.07
C GLY A 139 4.74 5.07 7.83
N ALA A 140 5.59 5.62 6.97
CA ALA A 140 6.93 5.11 6.74
C ALA A 140 7.75 5.09 8.04
N LYS A 141 7.64 6.16 8.85
CA LYS A 141 8.27 6.21 10.17
C LYS A 141 7.78 5.07 11.07
N ALA A 142 6.47 4.83 11.12
CA ALA A 142 5.90 3.77 11.94
C ALA A 142 6.39 2.38 11.53
N ILE A 143 6.51 2.09 10.22
CA ILE A 143 7.09 0.85 9.70
C ILE A 143 8.57 0.73 10.12
N LYS A 144 9.37 1.80 9.96
CA LYS A 144 10.80 1.78 10.35
C LYS A 144 11.00 1.58 11.84
N GLU A 145 10.17 2.19 12.69
CA GLU A 145 10.20 2.00 14.14
C GLU A 145 9.89 0.56 14.59
N ARG A 146 9.40 -0.28 13.67
CA ARG A 146 9.10 -1.69 13.89
C ARG A 146 10.05 -2.64 13.14
N GLY A 147 11.10 -2.10 12.53
CA GLY A 147 12.14 -2.87 11.82
C GLY A 147 11.77 -3.24 10.38
N GLY A 148 10.68 -2.68 9.84
CA GLY A 148 10.27 -2.91 8.46
C GLY A 148 11.11 -2.14 7.43
N PHE A 149 10.73 -2.28 6.17
CA PHE A 149 11.48 -1.77 5.01
C PHE A 149 10.67 -0.73 4.24
N ILE A 150 11.30 0.35 3.79
CA ILE A 150 10.63 1.42 3.04
C ILE A 150 11.31 1.66 1.70
N VAL A 151 10.53 1.63 0.63
CA VAL A 151 10.94 2.03 -0.71
C VAL A 151 10.13 3.24 -1.15
N ALA A 152 10.77 4.19 -1.80
CA ALA A 152 10.08 5.31 -2.46
C ALA A 152 10.51 5.40 -3.93
N GLN A 153 9.58 5.84 -4.79
CA GLN A 153 9.88 6.08 -6.20
C GLN A 153 10.97 7.16 -6.32
N ALA A 154 12.06 6.84 -7.05
CA ALA A 154 13.17 7.75 -7.24
C ALA A 154 12.79 8.98 -8.08
N PRO A 155 13.34 10.18 -7.77
CA PRO A 155 13.13 11.39 -8.57
C PRO A 155 14.16 11.48 -9.72
N ASP A 156 14.34 10.39 -10.48
CA ASP A 156 15.38 10.27 -11.52
C ASP A 156 14.97 10.86 -12.89
N GLY A 157 13.77 11.44 -12.98
CA GLY A 157 13.22 12.03 -14.20
C GLY A 157 12.54 11.03 -15.14
N TYR A 158 12.55 9.73 -14.78
CA TYR A 158 11.82 8.69 -15.48
C TYR A 158 10.53 8.34 -14.71
N GLY A 159 9.42 8.18 -15.44
CA GLY A 159 8.12 7.85 -14.86
C GLY A 159 7.22 9.05 -14.50
N PRO A 160 6.19 8.83 -13.65
CA PRO A 160 5.13 9.81 -13.41
C PRO A 160 5.61 11.06 -12.66
N ARG A 161 5.01 12.21 -12.97
CA ARG A 161 5.52 13.56 -12.63
C ARG A 161 4.87 14.20 -11.40
N ASN A 162 4.44 13.41 -10.42
CA ASN A 162 3.92 13.92 -9.14
C ASN A 162 4.85 13.47 -8.02
N PRO A 163 5.93 14.23 -7.76
CA PRO A 163 7.01 13.77 -6.90
C PRO A 163 6.79 14.09 -5.41
N ASP A 164 5.77 14.85 -5.03
CA ASP A 164 5.62 15.39 -3.67
C ASP A 164 5.60 14.28 -2.60
N MET A 165 4.79 13.23 -2.80
CA MET A 165 4.72 12.09 -1.87
C MET A 165 6.06 11.36 -1.73
N PRO A 166 6.67 10.85 -2.82
CA PRO A 166 7.94 10.15 -2.70
C PRO A 166 9.08 11.06 -2.23
N GLN A 167 9.12 12.33 -2.65
CA GLN A 167 10.14 13.28 -2.16
C GLN A 167 10.00 13.58 -0.67
N SER A 168 8.77 13.72 -0.16
CA SER A 168 8.52 13.88 1.27
C SER A 168 9.04 12.67 2.06
N ALA A 169 8.76 11.46 1.58
CA ALA A 169 9.29 10.24 2.18
C ALA A 169 10.82 10.18 2.14
N ILE A 170 11.46 10.46 1.01
CA ILE A 170 12.92 10.45 0.86
C ILE A 170 13.57 11.50 1.78
N ALA A 171 13.02 12.72 1.83
CA ALA A 171 13.54 13.81 2.64
C ALA A 171 13.45 13.52 4.16
N SER A 172 12.60 12.60 4.58
CA SER A 172 12.52 12.16 5.98
C SER A 172 13.73 11.34 6.45
N GLY A 173 14.54 10.81 5.51
CA GLY A 173 15.67 9.93 5.81
C GLY A 173 15.27 8.51 6.25
N LEU A 174 14.01 8.13 6.02
CA LEU A 174 13.45 6.83 6.43
C LEU A 174 13.42 5.79 5.30
N VAL A 175 13.60 6.22 4.05
CA VAL A 175 13.63 5.36 2.85
C VAL A 175 14.97 4.62 2.79
N ASP A 176 14.92 3.34 2.43
CA ASP A 176 16.07 2.44 2.27
C ASP A 176 16.66 2.44 0.86
#